data_AF-A0A534TIG5-F1
#
_entry.id   AF-A0A534TIG5-F1
#
_cell.length_a   1.000
_cell.length_b   1.000
_cell.length_c   1.000
_cell.angle_alpha   90.00
_cell.angle_beta   90.00
_cell.angle_gamma   90.00
#
_symmetry.space_group_name_H-M   'P 1'
#
loop_
_entity.id
_entity.type
_entity.pdbx_description
1 polymer ?
#
loop_
_entity_poly.entity_id
_entity_poly.type
_entity_poly.pdbx_seq_one_letter_code
_entity_poly.pdbx_strand_id
1 'polypeptide(L)'
;MRPLRILAIAGPAVLLACATPGRRSTAPESPLAARVEGPGLLFEVLYSGADAREVPRIEQGLLTAGARVARWGSFREGVYVHLLPDHASLEDAVDRHGYPWLRAWAFGDQVLLQSPRSWNGEAQDDDVVELLTHELTHALMYQLMQPATSPPWATEEPPLWFREGMASVTADQGRRRLSAEELAAWVANHPGIDLLRPDAELYRAQKDAVYGAAHRAFDLLVRLAGEDSVRQVLQRVSGGAGFSDAFRTVTGYALDDFEHEALRSGFDPRVIRFTTATGAGGP
;
A
#
# COMPACT_ATOMS: atom_id res chain seq x y z
N MET A 1 -77.13 -26.63 -6.31
CA MET A 1 -76.11 -26.89 -5.27
C MET A 1 -74.85 -27.41 -5.93
N ARG A 2 -73.75 -26.68 -5.70
CA ARG A 2 -72.32 -26.97 -5.85
C ARG A 2 -71.72 -27.34 -7.23
N PRO A 3 -70.54 -26.78 -7.58
CA PRO A 3 -70.01 -26.74 -8.94
C PRO A 3 -68.95 -27.83 -9.20
N LEU A 4 -68.81 -28.22 -10.47
CA LEU A 4 -67.67 -28.99 -10.97
C LEU A 4 -66.43 -28.09 -10.99
N ARG A 5 -65.37 -28.51 -10.30
CA ARG A 5 -64.05 -27.88 -10.33
C ARG A 5 -63.36 -28.22 -11.66
N ILE A 6 -63.12 -27.20 -12.47
CA ILE A 6 -62.20 -27.27 -13.62
C ILE A 6 -60.77 -27.18 -13.07
N LEU A 7 -59.99 -28.23 -13.26
CA LEU A 7 -58.53 -28.21 -13.09
C LEU A 7 -57.94 -27.98 -14.49
N ALA A 8 -57.52 -26.77 -14.77
CA ALA A 8 -56.70 -26.44 -15.93
C ALA A 8 -55.40 -25.81 -15.41
N ILE A 9 -54.34 -26.61 -15.31
CA ILE A 9 -52.97 -26.13 -15.13
C ILE A 9 -52.33 -26.20 -16.51
N ALA A 10 -52.22 -25.05 -17.16
CA ALA A 10 -51.32 -24.83 -18.28
C ALA A 10 -50.72 -23.44 -18.08
N GLY A 11 -49.40 -23.38 -17.93
CA GLY A 11 -48.65 -22.12 -17.98
C GLY A 11 -48.81 -21.42 -19.34
N PRO A 12 -48.40 -20.14 -19.42
CA PRO A 12 -46.97 -19.89 -19.58
C PRO A 12 -46.42 -18.80 -18.66
N ALA A 13 -45.12 -18.93 -18.39
CA ALA A 13 -44.29 -17.91 -17.76
C ALA A 13 -44.30 -16.63 -18.60
N VAL A 14 -44.90 -15.58 -18.05
CA VAL A 14 -44.71 -14.22 -18.55
C VAL A 14 -43.35 -13.75 -18.06
N LEU A 15 -42.33 -13.94 -18.92
CA LEU A 15 -41.08 -13.19 -18.82
C LEU A 15 -41.40 -11.74 -19.19
N LEU A 16 -41.75 -10.94 -18.18
CA LEU A 16 -41.69 -9.49 -18.24
C LEU A 16 -40.21 -9.09 -18.25
N ALA A 17 -39.62 -9.14 -19.44
CA ALA A 17 -38.39 -8.42 -19.73
C ALA A 17 -38.70 -6.92 -19.70
N CYS A 18 -38.52 -6.29 -18.55
CA CYS A 18 -38.35 -4.85 -18.47
C CYS A 18 -37.00 -4.52 -19.11
N ALA A 19 -36.99 -4.36 -20.44
CA ALA A 19 -35.90 -3.70 -21.13
C ALA A 19 -35.89 -2.24 -20.69
N THR A 20 -35.01 -1.92 -19.73
CA THR A 20 -34.59 -0.53 -19.49
C THR A 20 -33.92 -0.02 -20.77
N PRO A 21 -34.17 1.22 -21.21
CA PRO A 21 -33.39 1.80 -22.29
C PRO A 21 -31.93 1.79 -21.86
N GLY A 22 -31.13 0.99 -22.58
CA GLY A 22 -29.71 0.86 -22.33
C GLY A 22 -29.10 2.25 -22.28
N ARG A 23 -28.51 2.58 -21.13
CA ARG A 23 -27.54 3.68 -21.01
C ARG A 23 -26.56 3.44 -22.14
N ARG A 24 -26.42 4.39 -23.08
CA ARG A 24 -25.42 4.31 -24.15
C ARG A 24 -24.13 3.84 -23.49
N SER A 25 -23.67 2.65 -23.86
CA SER A 25 -22.28 2.28 -23.70
C SER A 25 -21.54 3.27 -24.58
N THR A 26 -21.12 4.39 -23.98
CA THR A 26 -20.00 5.13 -24.50
C THR A 26 -18.90 4.09 -24.56
N ALA A 27 -18.46 3.74 -25.78
CA ALA A 27 -17.24 2.97 -25.94
C ALA A 27 -16.20 3.58 -24.98
N PRO A 28 -15.49 2.78 -24.18
CA PRO A 28 -14.49 3.33 -23.28
C PRO A 28 -13.57 4.20 -24.13
N GLU A 29 -13.56 5.49 -23.83
CA GLU A 29 -12.66 6.44 -24.48
C GLU A 29 -11.25 5.87 -24.32
N SER A 30 -10.50 5.75 -25.42
CA SER A 30 -9.13 5.27 -25.31
C SER A 30 -8.38 6.22 -24.36
N PRO A 31 -7.71 5.70 -23.33
CA PRO A 31 -7.03 6.55 -22.38
C PRO A 31 -5.99 7.39 -23.11
N LEU A 32 -5.92 8.67 -22.74
CA LEU A 32 -4.83 9.54 -23.11
C LEU A 32 -3.60 9.17 -22.30
N ALA A 33 -2.41 9.44 -22.84
CA ALA A 33 -1.15 9.16 -22.20
C ALA A 33 -0.29 10.42 -22.13
N ALA A 34 0.28 10.69 -20.95
CA ALA A 34 1.31 11.70 -20.74
C ALA A 34 2.58 11.02 -20.21
N ARG A 35 3.74 11.39 -20.75
CA ARG A 35 5.03 10.80 -20.35
C ARG A 35 5.78 11.77 -19.47
N VAL A 36 6.18 11.31 -18.30
CA VAL A 36 6.93 12.10 -17.31
C VAL A 36 8.32 11.49 -17.18
N GLU A 37 9.33 12.29 -17.51
CA GLU A 37 10.72 11.89 -17.43
C GLU A 37 11.47 12.73 -16.40
N GLY A 38 12.26 12.06 -15.58
CA GLY A 38 13.23 12.66 -14.68
C GLY A 38 14.55 11.88 -14.71
N PRO A 39 15.61 12.36 -14.06
CA PRO A 39 16.88 11.63 -13.98
C PRO A 39 16.67 10.21 -13.41
N GLY A 40 16.77 9.18 -14.26
CA GLY A 40 16.56 7.78 -13.87
C GLY A 40 15.10 7.40 -13.57
N LEU A 41 14.13 8.23 -13.97
CA LEU A 41 12.71 8.02 -13.72
C LEU A 41 11.93 8.09 -15.04
N LEU A 42 11.09 7.07 -15.27
CA LEU A 42 10.14 7.04 -16.38
C LEU A 42 8.77 6.69 -15.83
N PHE A 43 7.82 7.62 -15.96
CA PHE A 43 6.42 7.39 -15.65
C PHE A 43 5.56 7.60 -16.90
N GLU A 44 4.53 6.79 -17.03
CA GLU A 44 3.49 6.98 -18.04
C GLU A 44 2.13 7.13 -17.35
N VAL A 45 1.52 8.30 -17.51
CA VAL A 45 0.24 8.65 -16.88
C VAL A 45 -0.88 8.37 -17.87
N LEU A 46 -1.74 7.40 -17.55
CA LEU A 46 -2.93 7.04 -18.32
C LEU A 46 -4.15 7.72 -17.72
N TYR A 47 -4.90 8.50 -18.51
CA TYR A 47 -5.99 9.34 -18.00
C TYR A 47 -7.13 9.54 -19.02
N SER A 48 -8.31 9.94 -18.53
CA SER A 48 -9.44 10.31 -19.41
C SER A 48 -9.41 11.79 -19.78
N GLY A 49 -10.11 12.21 -20.84
CA GLY A 49 -10.20 13.64 -21.19
C GLY A 49 -10.72 14.54 -20.06
N ALA A 50 -11.53 13.99 -19.15
CA ALA A 50 -12.03 14.70 -17.97
C ALA A 50 -10.95 15.00 -16.92
N ASP A 51 -9.85 14.24 -16.92
CA ASP A 51 -8.73 14.36 -15.97
C ASP A 51 -7.59 15.23 -16.51
N ALA A 52 -7.69 15.75 -17.73
CA ALA A 52 -6.61 16.50 -18.39
C ALA A 52 -6.10 17.70 -17.58
N ARG A 53 -6.94 18.30 -16.72
CA ARG A 53 -6.55 19.42 -15.84
C ARG A 53 -5.73 18.98 -14.63
N GLU A 54 -5.84 17.73 -14.20
CA GLU A 54 -5.07 17.19 -13.07
C GLU A 54 -3.68 16.72 -13.50
N VAL A 55 -3.47 16.46 -14.79
CA VAL A 55 -2.21 15.91 -15.31
C VAL A 55 -1.00 16.75 -14.91
N PRO A 56 -0.89 18.07 -15.16
CA PRO A 56 0.31 18.83 -14.82
C PRO A 56 0.69 18.75 -13.34
N ARG A 57 -0.32 18.69 -12.47
CA ARG A 57 -0.16 18.55 -11.03
C ARG A 57 0.37 17.16 -10.66
N ILE A 58 -0.14 16.11 -11.29
CA ILE A 58 0.34 14.74 -11.11
C ILE A 58 1.77 14.60 -11.64
N GLU A 59 2.10 15.17 -12.79
CA GLU A 59 3.46 15.16 -13.33
C GLU A 59 4.46 15.78 -12.35
N GLN A 60 4.15 16.97 -11.82
CA GLN A 60 4.98 17.63 -10.80
C GLN A 60 5.07 16.80 -9.51
N GLY A 61 3.95 16.17 -9.13
CA GLY A 61 3.87 15.24 -8.01
C GLY A 61 4.82 14.04 -8.18
N LEU A 62 4.85 13.42 -9.36
CA LEU A 62 5.69 12.28 -9.69
C LEU A 62 7.18 12.64 -9.68
N LEU A 63 7.56 13.80 -10.23
CA LEU A 63 8.95 14.26 -10.19
C LEU A 63 9.43 14.49 -8.74
N THR A 64 8.58 15.10 -7.91
CA THR A 64 8.89 15.36 -6.50
C THR A 64 8.96 14.07 -5.69
N ALA A 65 7.98 13.18 -5.86
CA ALA A 65 7.91 11.89 -5.20
C ALA A 65 9.08 10.99 -5.61
N GLY A 66 9.40 10.93 -6.91
CA GLY A 66 10.52 10.14 -7.44
C GLY A 66 11.85 10.54 -6.82
N ALA A 67 12.11 11.84 -6.63
CA ALA A 67 13.32 12.31 -5.95
C ALA A 67 13.41 11.83 -4.48
N ARG A 68 12.28 11.73 -3.77
CA ARG A 68 12.23 11.22 -2.38
C ARG A 68 12.44 9.70 -2.33
N VAL A 69 11.80 8.98 -3.24
CA VAL A 69 11.85 7.51 -3.31
C VAL A 69 13.24 7.01 -3.74
N ALA A 70 13.98 7.80 -4.52
CA ALA A 70 15.33 7.47 -4.99
C ALA A 70 16.35 7.18 -3.86
N ARG A 71 16.08 7.58 -2.62
CA ARG A 71 16.94 7.23 -1.46
C ARG A 71 17.07 5.71 -1.25
N TRP A 72 16.05 4.94 -1.65
CA TRP A 72 16.01 3.49 -1.44
C TRP A 72 16.61 2.69 -2.60
N GLY A 73 16.77 3.29 -3.77
CA GLY A 73 17.27 2.63 -4.96
C GLY A 73 16.73 3.26 -6.24
N SER A 74 16.72 2.49 -7.32
CA SER A 74 16.22 2.91 -8.61
C SER A 74 15.22 1.90 -9.14
N PHE A 75 14.20 2.40 -9.84
CA PHE A 75 13.27 1.55 -10.57
C PHE A 75 14.02 0.75 -11.65
N ARG A 76 13.63 -0.51 -11.82
CA ARG A 76 14.15 -1.40 -12.87
C ARG A 76 13.44 -1.18 -14.20
N GLU A 77 12.19 -0.77 -14.12
CA GLU A 77 11.33 -0.46 -15.26
C GLU A 77 10.46 0.76 -14.95
N GLY A 78 9.87 1.36 -15.99
CA GLY A 78 8.97 2.50 -15.81
C GLY A 78 7.72 2.11 -15.02
N VAL A 79 7.09 3.09 -14.37
CA VAL A 79 5.85 2.89 -13.61
C VAL A 79 4.68 3.58 -14.31
N TYR A 80 3.62 2.82 -14.56
CA TYR A 80 2.37 3.30 -15.13
C TYR A 80 1.47 3.89 -14.05
N VAL A 81 0.99 5.11 -14.21
CA VAL A 81 0.06 5.76 -13.28
C VAL A 81 -1.30 5.88 -13.96
N HIS A 82 -2.25 5.05 -13.57
CA HIS A 82 -3.58 5.03 -14.16
C HIS A 82 -4.57 5.83 -13.30
N LEU A 83 -5.07 6.93 -13.83
CA LEU A 83 -6.07 7.76 -13.18
C LEU A 83 -7.46 7.15 -13.35
N LEU A 84 -8.06 6.77 -12.23
CA LEU A 84 -9.43 6.30 -12.14
C LEU A 84 -10.34 7.47 -11.75
N PRO A 85 -11.56 7.56 -12.29
CA PRO A 85 -12.37 8.77 -12.22
C PRO A 85 -12.87 9.09 -10.80
N ASP A 86 -13.05 8.08 -9.95
CA ASP A 86 -13.56 8.21 -8.58
C ASP A 86 -13.15 7.03 -7.68
N HIS A 87 -13.54 7.13 -6.41
CA HIS A 87 -13.22 6.14 -5.39
C HIS A 87 -13.82 4.76 -5.68
N ALA A 88 -15.07 4.71 -6.18
CA ALA A 88 -15.73 3.44 -6.49
C ALA A 88 -14.98 2.69 -7.61
N SER A 89 -14.56 3.43 -8.64
CA SER A 89 -13.76 2.87 -9.73
C SER A 89 -12.41 2.32 -9.25
N LEU A 90 -11.81 2.94 -8.23
CA LEU A 90 -10.60 2.42 -7.59
C LEU A 90 -10.88 1.13 -6.81
N GLU A 91 -11.90 1.12 -5.94
CA GLU A 91 -12.28 -0.07 -5.18
C GLU A 91 -12.61 -1.26 -6.11
N ASP A 92 -13.35 -1.00 -7.19
CA ASP A 92 -13.67 -1.99 -8.23
C ASP A 92 -12.40 -2.53 -8.91
N ALA A 93 -11.44 -1.65 -9.23
CA ALA A 93 -10.22 -2.03 -9.94
C ALA A 93 -9.26 -2.89 -9.08
N VAL A 94 -9.29 -2.73 -7.76
CA VAL A 94 -8.43 -3.49 -6.83
C VAL A 94 -9.15 -4.63 -6.12
N ASP A 95 -10.45 -4.82 -6.37
CA ASP A 95 -11.32 -5.79 -5.67
C ASP A 95 -11.25 -5.62 -4.13
N ARG A 96 -11.28 -4.36 -3.66
CA ARG A 96 -11.25 -4.00 -2.23
C ARG A 96 -12.32 -2.97 -1.92
N HIS A 97 -13.41 -3.43 -1.29
CA HIS A 97 -14.53 -2.59 -0.92
C HIS A 97 -14.57 -2.27 0.58
N GLY A 98 -15.12 -1.10 0.91
CA GLY A 98 -15.35 -0.67 2.28
C GLY A 98 -14.14 0.02 2.92
N TYR A 99 -13.24 0.56 2.09
CA TYR A 99 -12.04 1.27 2.52
C TYR A 99 -12.17 2.76 2.12
N PRO A 100 -12.98 3.57 2.83
CA PRO A 100 -13.32 4.95 2.42
C PRO A 100 -12.12 5.90 2.32
N TRP A 101 -10.98 5.48 2.87
CA TRP A 101 -9.70 6.19 2.89
C TRP A 101 -8.77 5.78 1.73
N LEU A 102 -9.09 4.73 0.97
CA LEU A 102 -8.30 4.28 -0.17
C LEU A 102 -8.35 5.32 -1.29
N ARG A 103 -7.19 5.86 -1.67
CA ARG A 103 -7.06 6.87 -2.74
C ARG A 103 -6.15 6.43 -3.86
N ALA A 104 -5.30 5.45 -3.62
CA ALA A 104 -4.47 4.84 -4.64
C ALA A 104 -4.08 3.42 -4.21
N TRP A 105 -3.50 2.67 -5.13
CA TRP A 105 -2.98 1.34 -4.89
C TRP A 105 -1.79 1.08 -5.82
N ALA A 106 -0.70 0.57 -5.25
CA ALA A 106 0.52 0.26 -5.99
C ALA A 106 0.72 -1.25 -6.22
N PHE A 107 1.19 -1.55 -7.42
CA PHE A 107 1.88 -2.76 -7.84
C PHE A 107 3.34 -2.43 -8.15
N GLY A 108 4.15 -3.40 -8.56
CA GLY A 108 5.56 -3.16 -8.89
C GLY A 108 5.74 -2.17 -10.05
N ASP A 109 4.96 -2.30 -11.10
CA ASP A 109 5.06 -1.54 -12.36
C ASP A 109 3.90 -0.54 -12.55
N GLN A 110 2.95 -0.47 -11.60
CA GLN A 110 1.73 0.31 -11.77
C GLN A 110 1.26 0.95 -10.46
N VAL A 111 0.72 2.16 -10.56
CA VAL A 111 -0.06 2.81 -9.51
C VAL A 111 -1.45 3.13 -10.08
N LEU A 112 -2.49 2.62 -9.44
CA LEU A 112 -3.87 3.03 -9.68
C LEU A 112 -4.18 4.21 -8.78
N LEU A 113 -4.56 5.35 -9.34
CA LEU A 113 -4.76 6.60 -8.59
C LEU A 113 -6.20 7.08 -8.77
N GLN A 114 -6.94 7.27 -7.68
CA GLN A 114 -8.17 8.04 -7.72
C GLN A 114 -7.85 9.47 -8.14
N SER A 115 -8.48 9.95 -9.21
CA SER A 115 -8.29 11.31 -9.72
C SER A 115 -8.51 12.36 -8.62
N PRO A 116 -7.55 13.29 -8.39
CA PRO A 116 -7.66 14.32 -7.35
C PRO A 116 -8.93 15.18 -7.45
N ARG A 117 -9.50 15.33 -8.65
CA ARG A 117 -10.77 16.04 -8.88
C ARG A 117 -11.98 15.44 -8.13
N SER A 118 -11.88 14.17 -7.73
CA SER A 118 -12.93 13.41 -7.07
C SER A 118 -12.71 13.23 -5.58
N TRP A 119 -11.66 13.85 -5.02
CA TRP A 119 -11.39 13.78 -3.60
C TRP A 119 -12.42 14.61 -2.82
N ASN A 120 -12.67 14.21 -1.58
CA ASN A 120 -13.56 14.98 -0.72
C ASN A 120 -12.87 16.28 -0.31
N GLY A 121 -13.29 17.40 -0.89
CA GLY A 121 -12.67 18.72 -0.68
C GLY A 121 -11.62 19.05 -1.74
N GLU A 122 -11.03 20.24 -1.64
CA GLU A 122 -9.98 20.68 -2.57
C GLU A 122 -8.66 20.02 -2.19
N ALA A 123 -8.28 18.96 -2.92
CA ALA A 123 -6.98 18.32 -2.77
C ALA A 123 -5.88 19.37 -2.93
N GLN A 124 -4.91 19.44 -2.02
CA GLN A 124 -3.75 20.34 -2.14
C GLN A 124 -2.55 19.65 -2.79
N ASP A 125 -1.68 20.38 -3.47
CA ASP A 125 -0.53 19.79 -4.20
C ASP A 125 0.33 18.88 -3.31
N ASP A 126 0.52 19.30 -2.06
CA ASP A 126 1.24 18.51 -1.05
C ASP A 126 0.55 17.18 -0.73
N ASP A 127 -0.79 17.10 -0.80
CA ASP A 127 -1.52 15.84 -0.59
C ASP A 127 -1.29 14.86 -1.73
N VAL A 128 -1.21 15.35 -2.98
CA VAL A 128 -0.91 14.54 -4.16
C VAL A 128 0.54 14.07 -4.13
N VAL A 129 1.49 14.95 -3.80
CA VAL A 129 2.91 14.58 -3.62
C VAL A 129 3.06 13.54 -2.52
N GLU A 130 2.40 13.73 -1.37
CA GLU A 130 2.46 12.78 -0.26
C GLU A 130 1.93 11.40 -0.66
N LEU A 131 0.74 11.34 -1.26
CA LEU A 131 0.14 10.08 -1.71
C LEU A 131 1.01 9.40 -2.78
N LEU A 132 1.46 10.13 -3.80
CA LEU A 132 2.33 9.57 -4.83
C LEU A 132 3.67 9.10 -4.25
N THR A 133 4.24 9.80 -3.28
CA THR A 133 5.46 9.34 -2.59
C THR A 133 5.21 8.02 -1.88
N HIS A 134 4.06 7.88 -1.22
CA HIS A 134 3.68 6.65 -0.54
C HIS A 134 3.57 5.49 -1.54
N GLU A 135 2.76 5.64 -2.59
CA GLU A 135 2.54 4.56 -3.57
C GLU A 135 3.77 4.21 -4.40
N LEU A 136 4.56 5.22 -4.82
CA LEU A 136 5.80 4.96 -5.55
C LEU A 136 6.84 4.26 -4.67
N THR A 137 6.79 4.42 -3.34
CA THR A 137 7.65 3.66 -2.43
C THR A 137 7.29 2.18 -2.47
N HIS A 138 5.99 1.83 -2.47
CA HIS A 138 5.55 0.44 -2.63
C HIS A 138 5.98 -0.13 -3.99
N ALA A 139 5.76 0.60 -5.07
CA ALA A 139 6.16 0.18 -6.41
C ALA A 139 7.67 -0.10 -6.49
N LEU A 140 8.49 0.82 -5.98
CA LEU A 140 9.94 0.64 -5.93
C LEU A 140 10.31 -0.58 -5.08
N MET A 141 9.75 -0.71 -3.88
CA MET A 141 10.02 -1.82 -2.98
C MET A 141 9.75 -3.17 -3.66
N TYR A 142 8.60 -3.32 -4.33
CA TYR A 142 8.27 -4.55 -5.06
C TYR A 142 9.25 -4.81 -6.21
N GLN A 143 9.60 -3.80 -7.02
CA GLN A 143 10.61 -3.99 -8.08
C GLN A 143 11.98 -4.37 -7.52
N LEU A 144 12.40 -3.76 -6.41
CA LEU A 144 13.68 -4.05 -5.76
C LEU A 144 13.72 -5.45 -5.17
N MET A 145 12.59 -5.98 -4.72
CA MET A 145 12.47 -7.31 -4.13
C MET A 145 12.33 -8.44 -5.14
N GLN A 146 11.83 -8.17 -6.35
CA GLN A 146 11.64 -9.19 -7.36
C GLN A 146 12.99 -9.88 -7.67
N PRO A 147 13.07 -11.22 -7.63
CA PRO A 147 14.26 -11.94 -8.06
C PRO A 147 14.46 -11.81 -9.56
N ALA A 148 15.70 -11.70 -10.02
CA ALA A 148 15.99 -11.57 -11.45
C ALA A 148 15.56 -12.78 -12.29
N THR A 149 15.36 -13.94 -11.66
CA THR A 149 15.18 -15.24 -12.35
C THR A 149 14.00 -16.06 -11.84
N SER A 150 13.28 -15.61 -10.82
CA SER A 150 12.19 -16.39 -10.20
C SER A 150 10.83 -15.76 -10.51
N PRO A 151 9.76 -16.58 -10.62
CA PRO A 151 8.43 -16.03 -10.80
C PRO A 151 7.99 -15.20 -9.57
N PRO A 152 7.21 -14.12 -9.76
CA PRO A 152 6.91 -13.13 -8.72
C PRO A 152 6.29 -13.70 -7.43
N TRP A 153 5.54 -14.81 -7.52
CA TRP A 153 4.81 -15.44 -6.41
C TRP A 153 5.70 -16.20 -5.43
N ALA A 154 6.99 -16.40 -5.72
CA ALA A 154 7.90 -17.21 -4.90
C ALA A 154 8.58 -16.42 -3.75
N THR A 155 8.35 -15.11 -3.67
CA THR A 155 9.02 -14.25 -2.68
C THR A 155 8.13 -14.08 -1.45
N GLU A 156 8.68 -14.33 -0.25
CA GLU A 156 8.01 -14.02 1.02
C GLU A 156 7.65 -12.54 1.06
N GLU A 157 6.37 -12.23 1.32
CA GLU A 157 5.91 -10.85 1.43
C GLU A 157 6.42 -10.24 2.75
N PRO A 158 7.00 -9.03 2.75
CA PRO A 158 7.40 -8.36 3.98
C PRO A 158 6.19 -8.12 4.89
N PRO A 159 6.40 -8.09 6.21
CA PRO A 159 5.35 -7.78 7.15
C PRO A 159 4.74 -6.40 6.87
N LEU A 160 3.45 -6.24 7.17
CA LEU A 160 2.70 -5.03 6.87
C LEU A 160 3.38 -3.77 7.41
N TRP A 161 3.91 -3.83 8.64
CA TRP A 161 4.58 -2.70 9.25
C TRP A 161 5.79 -2.23 8.43
N PHE A 162 6.51 -3.14 7.76
CA PHE A 162 7.66 -2.79 6.94
C PHE A 162 7.21 -2.12 5.65
N ARG A 163 6.23 -2.71 4.95
CA ARG A 163 5.70 -2.18 3.69
C ARG A 163 5.08 -0.80 3.88
N GLU A 164 4.09 -0.71 4.76
CA GLU A 164 3.37 0.52 5.04
C GLU A 164 4.23 1.54 5.78
N GLY A 165 5.12 1.08 6.65
CA GLY A 165 6.04 1.94 7.38
C GLY A 165 7.07 2.60 6.47
N MET A 166 7.66 1.84 5.52
CA MET A 166 8.59 2.37 4.53
C MET A 166 7.94 3.47 3.70
N ALA A 167 6.75 3.22 3.16
CA ALA A 167 5.98 4.19 2.40
C ALA A 167 5.61 5.42 3.25
N SER A 168 5.14 5.20 4.48
CA SER A 168 4.75 6.25 5.41
C SER A 168 5.91 7.16 5.85
N VAL A 169 7.09 6.60 6.12
CA VAL A 169 8.30 7.38 6.48
C VAL A 169 8.83 8.14 5.26
N THR A 170 8.83 7.52 4.08
CA THR A 170 9.32 8.17 2.84
C THR A 170 8.44 9.35 2.43
N ALA A 171 7.13 9.22 2.64
CA ALA A 171 6.15 10.27 2.38
C ALA A 171 6.02 11.31 3.53
N ASP A 172 6.84 11.21 4.59
CA ASP A 172 6.79 12.10 5.76
C ASP A 172 5.39 12.19 6.41
N GLN A 173 4.69 11.05 6.50
CA GLN A 173 3.33 10.99 7.03
C GLN A 173 3.26 11.01 8.56
N GLY A 174 4.42 11.04 9.25
CA GLY A 174 4.51 10.93 10.70
C GLY A 174 3.69 11.97 11.46
N ARG A 175 3.46 13.15 10.86
CA ARG A 175 2.62 14.22 11.41
C ARG A 175 1.11 13.90 11.43
N ARG A 176 0.66 12.95 10.60
CA ARG A 176 -0.73 12.46 10.51
C ARG A 176 -0.93 11.15 11.28
N ARG A 177 0.15 10.53 11.75
CA ARG A 177 0.12 9.28 12.49
C ARG A 177 0.12 9.54 13.99
N LEU A 178 -0.46 8.60 14.74
CA LEU A 178 -0.37 8.61 16.20
C LEU A 178 1.10 8.73 16.65
N SER A 179 1.30 9.48 17.74
CA SER A 179 2.61 9.59 18.40
C SER A 179 3.01 8.25 19.03
N ALA A 180 4.29 8.12 19.41
CA ALA A 180 4.76 6.93 20.12
C ALA A 180 4.04 6.77 21.46
N GLU A 181 3.79 7.86 22.17
CA GLU A 181 3.07 7.91 23.44
C GLU A 181 1.60 7.51 23.28
N GLU A 182 0.93 8.01 22.24
CA GLU A 182 -0.45 7.65 21.94
C GLU A 182 -0.58 6.16 21.60
N LEU A 183 0.35 5.61 20.81
CA LEU A 183 0.38 4.18 20.49
C LEU A 183 0.71 3.31 21.71
N ALA A 184 1.65 3.73 22.56
CA ALA A 184 1.97 3.01 23.79
C ALA A 184 0.77 2.96 24.73
N ALA A 185 0.05 4.08 24.89
CA ALA A 185 -1.20 4.12 25.64
C ALA A 185 -2.28 3.25 24.99
N TRP A 186 -2.37 3.23 23.66
CA TRP A 186 -3.29 2.37 22.93
C TRP A 186 -3.01 0.89 23.19
N VAL A 187 -1.76 0.45 23.07
CA VAL A 187 -1.36 -0.96 23.31
C VAL A 187 -1.62 -1.36 24.76
N ALA A 188 -1.34 -0.46 25.72
CA ALA A 188 -1.64 -0.71 27.13
C ALA A 188 -3.15 -0.91 27.40
N ASN A 189 -4.02 -0.23 26.66
CA ASN A 189 -5.47 -0.35 26.78
C ASN A 189 -6.05 -1.54 25.98
N HIS A 190 -5.26 -2.19 25.12
CA HIS A 190 -5.69 -3.31 24.27
C HIS A 190 -4.72 -4.50 24.41
N PRO A 191 -4.61 -5.11 25.61
CA PRO A 191 -3.66 -6.17 25.85
C PRO A 191 -3.92 -7.38 24.96
N GLY A 192 -2.85 -7.92 24.36
CA GLY A 192 -2.92 -9.08 23.47
C GLY A 192 -3.22 -8.75 22.00
N ILE A 193 -3.46 -7.48 21.66
CA ILE A 193 -3.55 -7.06 20.26
C ILE A 193 -2.16 -6.77 19.69
N ASP A 194 -1.85 -7.36 18.54
CA ASP A 194 -0.61 -7.12 17.78
C ASP A 194 -0.87 -6.13 16.64
N LEU A 195 -0.35 -4.91 16.77
CA LEU A 195 -0.46 -3.86 15.74
C LEU A 195 0.50 -4.06 14.56
N LEU A 196 1.54 -4.89 14.71
CA LEU A 196 2.53 -5.16 13.66
C LEU A 196 2.15 -6.38 12.81
N ARG A 197 1.30 -7.26 13.35
CA ARG A 197 0.67 -8.41 12.66
C ARG A 197 -0.87 -8.36 12.76
N PRO A 198 -1.53 -7.29 12.27
CA PRO A 198 -2.96 -7.16 12.39
C PRO A 198 -3.69 -8.18 11.51
N ASP A 199 -4.82 -8.71 12.00
CA ASP A 199 -5.77 -9.38 11.13
C ASP A 199 -6.55 -8.36 10.25
N ALA A 200 -7.37 -8.87 9.33
CA ALA A 200 -8.12 -8.04 8.39
C ALA A 200 -9.17 -7.14 9.08
N GLU A 201 -9.72 -7.56 10.22
CA GLU A 201 -10.72 -6.79 10.95
C GLU A 201 -10.05 -5.62 11.69
N LEU A 202 -8.97 -5.90 12.41
CA LEU A 202 -8.17 -4.90 13.10
C LEU A 202 -7.61 -3.87 12.12
N TYR A 203 -7.07 -4.32 10.99
CA TYR A 203 -6.57 -3.43 9.93
C TYR A 203 -7.65 -2.46 9.43
N ARG A 204 -8.88 -2.96 9.22
CA ARG A 204 -10.00 -2.15 8.74
C ARG A 204 -10.52 -1.17 9.80
N ALA A 205 -10.70 -1.66 11.04
CA ALA A 205 -11.35 -0.91 12.11
C ALA A 205 -10.41 0.06 12.83
N GLN A 206 -9.13 -0.27 12.94
CA GLN A 206 -8.13 0.46 13.73
C GLN A 206 -6.97 0.97 12.86
N LYS A 207 -7.27 1.42 11.64
CA LYS A 207 -6.26 1.85 10.66
C LYS A 207 -5.26 2.85 11.23
N ASP A 208 -5.71 3.80 12.06
CA ASP A 208 -4.83 4.86 12.57
C ASP A 208 -3.78 4.31 13.54
N ALA A 209 -4.16 3.33 14.37
CA ALA A 209 -3.24 2.62 15.23
C ALA A 209 -2.29 1.70 14.43
N VAL A 210 -2.82 0.95 13.46
CA VAL A 210 -2.02 0.03 12.65
C VAL A 210 -0.99 0.78 11.78
N TYR A 211 -1.41 1.80 11.03
CA TYR A 211 -0.50 2.61 10.24
C TYR A 211 0.44 3.46 11.11
N GLY A 212 -0.01 3.87 12.30
CA GLY A 212 0.83 4.51 13.29
C GLY A 212 1.97 3.58 13.73
N ALA A 213 1.63 2.36 14.16
CA ALA A 213 2.61 1.35 14.55
C ALA A 213 3.55 1.00 13.40
N ALA A 214 3.04 0.86 12.17
CA ALA A 214 3.86 0.64 10.98
C ALA A 214 4.90 1.74 10.76
N HIS A 215 4.47 3.01 10.79
CA HIS A 215 5.35 4.16 10.67
C HIS A 215 6.42 4.16 11.75
N ARG A 216 6.04 3.98 13.03
CA ARG A 216 6.98 4.04 14.15
C ARG A 216 7.94 2.86 14.16
N ALA A 217 7.48 1.65 13.81
CA ALA A 217 8.34 0.48 13.70
C ALA A 217 9.38 0.66 12.58
N PHE A 218 8.99 1.18 11.42
CA PHE A 218 9.95 1.43 10.34
C PHE A 218 10.92 2.59 10.67
N ASP A 219 10.44 3.69 11.23
CA ASP A 219 11.31 4.78 11.71
C ASP A 219 12.33 4.27 12.74
N LEU A 220 11.88 3.40 13.65
CA LEU A 220 12.73 2.76 14.65
C LEU A 220 13.79 1.85 14.00
N LEU A 221 13.42 1.05 13.01
CA LEU A 221 14.37 0.27 12.21
C LEU A 221 15.45 1.17 11.59
N VAL A 222 15.04 2.26 10.93
CA VAL A 222 15.97 3.20 10.30
C VAL A 222 16.90 3.84 11.34
N ARG A 223 16.39 4.20 12.51
CA ARG A 223 17.21 4.77 13.61
C ARG A 223 18.22 3.78 14.18
N LEU A 224 17.88 2.50 14.23
CA LEU A 224 18.73 1.46 14.82
C LEU A 224 19.74 0.88 13.84
N ALA A 225 19.30 0.60 12.60
CA ALA A 225 20.07 -0.12 11.60
C ALA A 225 20.55 0.77 10.44
N GLY A 226 19.98 1.96 10.28
CA GLY A 226 20.28 2.86 9.17
C GLY A 226 19.57 2.49 7.86
N GLU A 227 19.50 3.45 6.94
CA GLU A 227 18.90 3.25 5.61
C GLU A 227 19.64 2.22 4.77
N ASP A 228 20.96 2.13 4.91
CA ASP A 228 21.80 1.16 4.21
C ASP A 228 21.39 -0.28 4.52
N SER A 229 20.95 -0.54 5.76
CA SER A 229 20.44 -1.85 6.16
C SER A 229 19.12 -2.17 5.46
N VAL A 230 18.20 -1.21 5.36
CA VAL A 230 16.94 -1.41 4.60
C VAL A 230 17.25 -1.79 3.16
N ARG A 231 18.15 -1.05 2.49
CA ARG A 231 18.56 -1.35 1.11
C ARG A 231 19.16 -2.74 0.96
N GLN A 232 20.02 -3.14 1.91
CA GLN A 232 20.62 -4.48 1.93
C GLN A 232 19.60 -5.60 2.16
N VAL A 233 18.57 -5.37 2.99
CA VAL A 233 17.47 -6.34 3.16
C VAL A 233 16.76 -6.56 1.83
N LEU A 234 16.33 -5.49 1.15
CA LEU A 234 15.67 -5.58 -0.16
C LEU A 234 16.56 -6.28 -1.20
N GLN A 235 17.85 -5.95 -1.23
CA GLN A 235 18.82 -6.59 -2.13
C GLN A 235 18.98 -8.09 -1.87
N ARG A 236 19.02 -8.52 -0.60
CA ARG A 236 19.10 -9.94 -0.25
C ARG A 236 17.84 -10.70 -0.63
N VAL A 237 16.67 -10.09 -0.44
CA VAL A 237 15.40 -10.69 -0.86
C VAL A 237 15.36 -10.86 -2.38
N SER A 238 15.85 -9.85 -3.13
CA SER A 238 16.03 -10.00 -4.58
C SER A 238 17.02 -11.11 -4.96
N GLY A 239 18.02 -11.36 -4.12
CA GLY A 239 18.94 -12.50 -4.25
C GLY A 239 18.31 -13.87 -3.92
N GLY A 240 17.02 -13.91 -3.56
CA GLY A 240 16.27 -15.13 -3.26
C GLY A 240 16.23 -15.51 -1.78
N ALA A 241 16.73 -14.66 -0.87
CA ALA A 241 16.57 -14.89 0.56
C ALA A 241 15.12 -14.65 1.01
N GLY A 242 14.63 -15.44 1.98
CA GLY A 242 13.40 -15.08 2.71
C GLY A 242 13.56 -13.75 3.42
N PHE A 243 12.48 -12.98 3.55
CA PHE A 243 12.51 -11.64 4.16
C PHE A 243 13.01 -11.72 5.60
N SER A 244 12.49 -12.66 6.38
CA SER A 244 12.88 -12.86 7.78
C SER A 244 14.37 -13.16 7.96
N ASP A 245 14.96 -13.94 7.04
CA ASP A 245 16.38 -14.28 7.07
C ASP A 245 17.27 -13.15 6.55
N ALA A 246 16.83 -12.45 5.51
CA ALA A 246 17.48 -11.23 5.02
C ALA A 246 17.54 -10.16 6.11
N PHE A 247 16.42 -9.93 6.80
CA PHE A 247 16.31 -9.01 7.93
C PHE A 247 17.32 -9.37 9.01
N ARG A 248 17.30 -10.61 9.50
CA ARG A 248 18.22 -11.09 10.54
C ARG A 248 19.68 -10.95 10.16
N THR A 249 20.01 -11.30 8.92
CA THR A 249 21.40 -11.26 8.43
C THR A 249 21.93 -9.84 8.39
N VAL A 250 21.09 -8.86 8.07
CA VAL A 250 21.52 -7.46 7.90
C VAL A 250 21.44 -6.68 9.22
N THR A 251 20.38 -6.85 9.99
CA THR A 251 20.15 -6.08 11.22
C THR A 251 20.79 -6.72 12.45
N GLY A 252 21.06 -8.04 12.39
CA GLY A 252 21.51 -8.82 13.54
C GLY A 252 20.39 -9.25 14.48
N TYR A 253 19.12 -8.92 14.19
CA TYR A 253 17.97 -9.23 15.04
C TYR A 253 17.00 -10.19 14.34
N ALA A 254 16.44 -11.17 15.04
CA ALA A 254 15.31 -11.90 14.49
C ALA A 254 14.12 -10.94 14.28
N LEU A 255 13.34 -11.16 13.22
CA LEU A 255 12.20 -10.31 12.89
C LEU A 255 11.18 -10.25 14.05
N ASP A 256 10.83 -11.41 14.61
CA ASP A 256 9.90 -11.53 15.74
C ASP A 256 10.41 -10.81 16.99
N ASP A 257 11.71 -10.87 17.27
CA ASP A 257 12.33 -10.16 18.40
C ASP A 257 12.25 -8.64 18.20
N PHE A 258 12.46 -8.18 16.97
CA PHE A 258 12.30 -6.76 16.63
C PHE A 258 10.88 -6.28 16.82
N GLU A 259 9.90 -7.02 16.31
CA GLU A 259 8.48 -6.65 16.42
C GLU A 259 8.02 -6.65 17.89
N HIS A 260 8.42 -7.67 18.65
CA HIS A 260 8.13 -7.73 20.08
C HIS A 260 8.72 -6.53 20.83
N GLU A 261 10.00 -6.22 20.59
CA GLU A 261 10.68 -5.11 21.25
C GLU A 261 10.18 -3.74 20.80
N ALA A 262 9.75 -3.57 19.56
CA ALA A 262 9.12 -2.35 19.09
C ALA A 262 7.83 -2.06 19.88
N LEU A 263 6.98 -3.07 20.06
CA LEU A 263 5.75 -2.94 20.86
C LEU A 263 6.05 -2.72 22.34
N ARG A 264 6.94 -3.54 22.93
CA ARG A 264 7.30 -3.45 24.37
C ARG A 264 7.95 -2.12 24.73
N SER A 265 8.76 -1.56 23.85
CA SER A 265 9.45 -0.29 24.05
C SER A 265 8.56 0.93 23.79
N GLY A 266 7.33 0.73 23.29
CA GLY A 266 6.50 1.84 22.81
C GLY A 266 7.16 2.58 21.64
N PHE A 267 7.94 1.87 20.83
CA PHE A 267 8.72 2.39 19.70
C PHE A 267 9.81 3.40 20.06
N ASP A 268 10.24 3.51 21.33
CA ASP A 268 11.32 4.41 21.75
C ASP A 268 12.70 3.72 21.60
N PRO A 269 13.60 4.22 20.72
CA PRO A 269 14.92 3.63 20.50
C PRO A 269 15.81 3.61 21.76
N ARG A 270 15.54 4.46 22.76
CA ARG A 270 16.35 4.57 23.98
C ARG A 270 16.08 3.44 24.98
N VAL A 271 14.95 2.76 24.85
CA VAL A 271 14.50 1.72 25.79
C VAL A 271 14.37 0.34 25.15
N ILE A 272 14.71 0.22 23.86
CA ILE A 272 14.83 -1.05 23.16
C ILE A 272 15.95 -1.89 23.78
N ARG A 273 15.66 -3.19 23.95
CA ARG A 273 16.59 -4.16 24.49
C ARG A 273 16.49 -5.45 23.69
N PHE A 274 17.41 -5.67 22.78
CA PHE A 274 17.52 -6.97 22.14
C PHE A 274 18.24 -7.92 23.11
N THR A 275 17.58 -9.02 23.47
CA THR A 275 18.29 -10.18 23.99
C THR A 275 19.21 -10.65 22.88
N THR A 276 20.51 -10.42 23.03
CA THR A 276 21.50 -11.07 22.15
C THR A 276 21.26 -12.57 22.25
N ALA A 277 20.97 -13.19 21.11
CA ALA A 277 21.02 -14.64 21.02
C ALA A 277 22.41 -15.05 21.53
N THR A 278 22.45 -15.83 22.59
CA THR A 278 23.68 -16.41 23.11
C THR A 278 24.20 -17.38 22.06
N GLY A 279 24.99 -16.85 21.12
CA GLY A 279 25.78 -17.63 20.19
C GLY A 279 26.84 -18.37 20.97
N ALA A 280 26.59 -19.66 21.18
CA ALA A 280 27.60 -20.61 21.60
C ALA A 280 28.75 -20.67 20.57
N GLY A 281 29.99 -20.64 21.05
CA GLY A 281 31.11 -21.37 20.46
C GLY A 281 32.15 -20.58 19.66
N GLY A 282 33.36 -20.51 20.21
CA GLY A 282 34.63 -20.25 19.52
C GLY A 282 35.65 -19.62 20.49
N PRO A 283 36.78 -20.28 20.81
CA PRO A 283 37.82 -20.63 19.84
C PRO A 283 37.69 -22.02 19.22
#